data_AF-A0A2U1ZXT3-F1
#
_entry.id   AF-A0A2U1ZXT3-F1
#
_cell.length_a   1.000
_cell.length_b   1.000
_cell.length_c   1.000
_cell.angle_alpha   90.00
_cell.angle_beta   90.00
_cell.angle_gamma   90.00
#
_symmetry.space_group_name_H-M   'P 1'
#
loop_
_entity.id
_entity.type
_entity.pdbx_description
1 polymer ?
#
loop_
_entity_poly.entity_id
_entity_poly.type
_entity_poly.pdbx_seq_one_letter_code
_entity_poly.pdbx_strand_id
1 'polypeptide(L)'
;MVTSAPTAPTAPGRLGEAIPTEALLSYQADLGTWLADRRTELGRLDAAAQRAANAQTFTGDVVLAMSMWQSVSTGAEQLRELWDSGRADAVARERMSRVIWGRLDGVQVPGGGTDPSSQVSLVEATRLCDALISQLRVRLSFDPHQADTVARLRTIRAGLVRSGDLLLREGEGDSAGVAELVARLDRVTADAARGADVSGPLAELELASARAERDSIVAAARRHERDRDASRAESLLERLSARSDVLADLAARCRREVLRAPNLAVPDVSRLGDVPQDAQALAAYLTRLELVARAMDAVEDAYSTPLRTRASLRFRLSSASTRARENGRDASPTVRAGLAEAREVVELTPCDVELAADLVDIYERLSQELPHRSRPAGRAEGRTP
;
A
#
# COMPACT_ATOMS: atom_id res chain seq x y z
N MET A 1 14.58 47.62 -15.06
CA MET A 1 15.13 47.71 -16.43
C MET A 1 16.14 46.60 -16.58
N VAL A 2 15.86 45.61 -17.44
CA VAL A 2 16.83 44.54 -17.75
C VAL A 2 17.74 45.13 -18.82
N THR A 3 18.92 45.60 -18.43
CA THR A 3 19.98 45.95 -19.37
C THR A 3 20.36 44.66 -20.10
N SER A 4 20.02 44.58 -21.40
CA SER A 4 20.49 43.49 -22.25
C SER A 4 22.02 43.53 -22.26
N ALA A 5 22.66 42.47 -21.75
CA ALA A 5 24.11 42.36 -21.80
C ALA A 5 24.59 42.44 -23.26
N PRO A 6 25.74 43.08 -23.55
CA PRO A 6 26.25 43.15 -24.91
C PRO A 6 26.52 41.75 -25.43
N THR A 7 26.07 41.46 -26.63
CA THR A 7 26.39 40.21 -27.36
C THR A 7 27.76 40.30 -28.01
N ALA A 8 28.36 39.17 -28.35
CA ALA A 8 29.61 39.12 -29.10
C ALA A 8 29.59 40.10 -30.31
N PRO A 9 30.64 40.95 -30.47
CA PRO A 9 30.68 41.97 -31.50
C PRO A 9 30.72 41.36 -32.90
N THR A 10 30.15 42.06 -33.88
CA THR A 10 30.16 41.60 -35.28
C THR A 10 31.52 41.89 -35.90
N ALA A 11 32.24 40.84 -36.28
CA ALA A 11 33.57 40.96 -36.88
C ALA A 11 33.52 41.63 -38.26
N PRO A 12 34.39 42.62 -38.53
CA PRO A 12 34.45 43.30 -39.82
C PRO A 12 35.32 42.54 -40.85
N GLY A 13 35.03 42.79 -42.13
CA GLY A 13 35.84 42.31 -43.26
C GLY A 13 35.96 40.79 -43.37
N ARG A 14 37.04 40.32 -44.01
CA ARG A 14 37.35 38.89 -44.23
C ARG A 14 38.86 38.65 -44.09
N LEU A 15 39.24 37.39 -43.93
CA LEU A 15 40.64 36.98 -43.81
C LEU A 15 41.46 37.41 -45.03
N GLY A 16 42.56 38.13 -44.81
CA GLY A 16 43.48 38.58 -45.87
C GLY A 16 43.06 39.88 -46.58
N GLU A 17 42.03 40.57 -46.08
CA GLU A 17 41.60 41.87 -46.61
C GLU A 17 42.03 43.01 -45.68
N ALA A 18 42.43 44.15 -46.26
CA ALA A 18 42.70 45.37 -45.52
C ALA A 18 41.37 46.04 -45.09
N ILE A 19 40.87 45.64 -43.93
CA ILE A 19 39.59 46.08 -43.34
C ILE A 19 39.56 47.61 -43.19
N PRO A 20 38.48 48.33 -43.55
CA PRO A 20 38.37 49.78 -43.38
C PRO A 20 38.66 50.25 -41.94
N THR A 21 39.38 51.35 -41.81
CA THR A 21 39.82 51.92 -40.52
C THR A 21 38.64 52.18 -39.56
N GLU A 22 37.54 52.74 -40.05
CA GLU A 22 36.36 53.02 -39.24
C GLU A 22 35.71 51.73 -38.67
N ALA A 23 35.65 50.67 -39.49
CA ALA A 23 35.11 49.38 -39.07
C ALA A 23 35.99 48.69 -38.02
N LEU A 24 37.32 48.82 -38.13
CA LEU A 24 38.27 48.32 -37.13
C LEU A 24 38.21 49.10 -35.80
N LEU A 25 37.99 50.41 -35.85
CA LEU A 25 37.76 51.22 -34.64
C LEU A 25 36.50 50.80 -33.90
N SER A 26 35.38 50.69 -34.63
CA SER A 26 34.10 50.26 -34.06
C SER A 26 34.23 48.88 -33.43
N TYR A 27 34.80 47.92 -34.17
CA TYR A 27 34.96 46.56 -33.67
C TYR A 27 35.84 46.48 -32.41
N GLN A 28 36.94 47.22 -32.36
CA GLN A 28 37.80 47.26 -31.16
C GLN A 28 37.09 47.90 -29.95
N ALA A 29 36.30 48.95 -30.17
CA ALA A 29 35.51 49.57 -29.10
C ALA A 29 34.42 48.62 -28.57
N ASP A 30 33.70 47.95 -29.46
CA ASP A 30 32.66 46.98 -29.11
C ASP A 30 33.26 45.76 -28.41
N LEU A 31 34.40 45.25 -28.89
CA LEU A 31 35.12 44.14 -28.28
C LEU A 31 35.66 44.49 -26.90
N GLY A 32 36.17 45.72 -26.72
CA GLY A 32 36.61 46.21 -25.40
C GLY A 32 35.46 46.28 -24.39
N THR A 33 34.30 46.79 -24.82
CA THR A 33 33.08 46.84 -23.99
C THR A 33 32.61 45.44 -23.63
N TRP A 34 32.53 44.54 -24.61
CA TRP A 34 32.15 43.14 -24.40
C TRP A 34 33.10 42.42 -23.44
N LEU A 35 34.42 42.61 -23.56
CA LEU A 35 35.42 42.00 -22.67
C LEU A 35 35.24 42.44 -21.21
N ALA A 36 35.02 43.73 -20.97
CA ALA A 36 34.81 44.26 -19.61
C ALA A 36 33.52 43.72 -18.97
N ASP A 37 32.45 43.66 -19.75
CA ASP A 37 31.16 43.14 -19.28
C ASP A 37 31.24 41.64 -18.99
N ARG A 38 31.87 40.85 -19.87
CA ARG A 38 32.08 39.41 -19.63
C ARG A 38 33.01 39.13 -18.48
N ARG A 39 34.04 39.94 -18.24
CA ARG A 39 34.89 39.80 -17.05
C ARG A 39 34.09 39.98 -15.77
N THR A 40 33.25 41.01 -15.76
CA THR A 40 32.38 41.30 -14.61
C THR A 40 31.36 40.19 -14.39
N GLU A 41 30.73 39.68 -15.46
CA GLU A 41 29.78 38.58 -15.39
C GLU A 41 30.42 37.27 -14.92
N LEU A 42 31.58 36.90 -15.48
CA LEU A 42 32.34 35.72 -15.06
C LEU A 42 32.75 35.80 -13.58
N GLY A 43 33.17 36.98 -13.10
CA GLY A 43 33.47 37.18 -11.68
C GLY A 43 32.26 36.95 -10.78
N ARG A 44 31.05 37.37 -11.22
CA ARG A 44 29.81 37.08 -10.48
C ARG A 44 29.45 35.60 -10.50
N LEU A 45 29.61 34.93 -11.66
CA LEU A 45 29.30 33.50 -11.82
C LEU A 45 30.28 32.62 -11.04
N ASP A 46 31.57 32.95 -11.01
CA ASP A 46 32.57 32.26 -10.19
C ASP A 46 32.23 32.38 -8.69
N ALA A 47 31.93 33.59 -8.21
CA ALA A 47 31.50 33.79 -6.83
C ALA A 47 30.16 33.09 -6.48
N ALA A 48 29.29 32.87 -7.47
CA ALA A 48 28.07 32.08 -7.30
C ALA A 48 28.38 30.58 -7.25
N ALA A 49 29.23 30.08 -8.14
CA ALA A 49 29.67 28.69 -8.19
C ALA A 49 30.40 28.26 -6.90
N GLN A 50 31.24 29.13 -6.33
CA GLN A 50 31.94 28.86 -5.06
C GLN A 50 30.99 28.76 -3.86
N ARG A 51 29.85 29.46 -3.91
CA ARG A 51 28.82 29.41 -2.85
C ARG A 51 27.82 28.28 -3.05
N ALA A 52 27.84 27.59 -4.20
CA ALA A 52 26.96 26.46 -4.45
C ALA A 52 27.39 25.26 -3.61
N ALA A 53 26.40 24.47 -3.14
CA ALA A 53 26.65 23.30 -2.30
C ALA A 53 27.51 22.23 -3.01
N ASN A 54 27.47 22.20 -4.35
CA ASN A 54 28.19 21.29 -5.24
C ASN A 54 29.22 22.03 -6.11
N ALA A 55 30.02 22.90 -5.50
CA ALA A 55 31.01 23.75 -6.18
C ALA A 55 31.89 22.99 -7.20
N GLN A 56 32.30 21.74 -6.88
CA GLN A 56 33.15 20.91 -7.75
C GLN A 56 32.50 20.59 -9.10
N THR A 57 31.16 20.57 -9.18
CA THR A 57 30.42 20.31 -10.42
C THR A 57 30.51 21.47 -11.41
N PHE A 58 30.79 22.69 -10.94
CA PHE A 58 30.85 23.91 -11.76
C PHE A 58 32.27 24.38 -12.05
N THR A 59 33.27 23.94 -11.27
CA THR A 59 34.65 24.39 -11.38
C THR A 59 35.22 24.23 -12.80
N GLY A 60 35.01 23.07 -13.43
CA GLY A 60 35.50 22.83 -14.80
C GLY A 60 34.92 23.79 -15.84
N ASP A 61 33.61 24.03 -15.77
CA ASP A 61 32.90 24.92 -16.69
C ASP A 61 33.33 26.40 -16.49
N VAL A 62 33.51 26.82 -15.23
CA VAL A 62 34.00 28.18 -14.89
C VAL A 62 35.43 28.38 -15.40
N VAL A 63 36.31 27.39 -15.20
CA VAL A 63 37.70 27.44 -15.71
C VAL A 63 37.73 27.52 -17.22
N LEU A 64 36.90 26.72 -17.92
CA LEU A 64 36.80 26.74 -19.38
C LEU A 64 36.28 28.09 -19.91
N ALA A 65 35.27 28.69 -19.26
CA ALA A 65 34.75 29.99 -19.66
C ALA A 65 35.77 31.11 -19.42
N MET A 66 36.52 31.03 -18.31
CA MET A 66 37.61 31.95 -17.99
C MET A 66 38.79 31.83 -18.96
N SER A 67 39.18 30.62 -19.35
CA SER A 67 40.26 30.42 -20.34
C SER A 67 39.85 30.97 -21.70
N MET A 68 38.61 30.74 -22.13
CA MET A 68 38.08 31.30 -23.38
C MET A 68 38.07 32.84 -23.36
N TRP A 69 37.65 33.45 -22.26
CA TRP A 69 37.70 34.91 -22.09
C TRP A 69 39.15 35.43 -22.17
N GLN A 70 40.10 34.75 -21.52
CA GLN A 70 41.51 35.13 -21.55
C GLN A 70 42.08 35.09 -22.97
N SER A 71 41.76 34.06 -23.76
CA SER A 71 42.20 33.95 -25.16
C SER A 71 41.66 35.11 -26.03
N VAL A 72 40.41 35.53 -25.81
CA VAL A 72 39.85 36.70 -26.50
C VAL A 72 40.53 38.00 -26.03
N SER A 73 40.83 38.14 -24.74
CA SER A 73 41.54 39.30 -24.20
C SER A 73 42.93 39.46 -24.83
N THR A 74 43.68 38.37 -24.93
CA THR A 74 45.01 38.36 -25.58
C THR A 74 44.91 38.71 -27.06
N GLY A 75 43.93 38.17 -27.79
CA GLY A 75 43.70 38.54 -29.19
C GLY A 75 43.33 40.03 -29.36
N ALA A 76 42.55 40.59 -28.44
CA ALA A 76 42.23 42.01 -28.43
C ALA A 76 43.43 42.91 -28.10
N GLU A 77 44.36 42.44 -27.26
CA GLU A 77 45.65 43.10 -27.00
C GLU A 77 46.51 43.16 -28.25
N GLN A 78 46.65 42.05 -28.96
CA GLN A 78 47.37 41.99 -30.24
C GLN A 78 46.76 42.93 -31.30
N LEU A 79 45.43 43.05 -31.36
CA LEU A 79 44.77 44.02 -32.23
C LEU A 79 45.11 45.46 -31.86
N ARG A 80 45.13 45.78 -30.56
CA ARG A 80 45.48 47.13 -30.07
C ARG A 80 46.93 47.50 -30.37
N GLU A 81 47.85 46.54 -30.28
CA GLU A 81 49.26 46.73 -30.64
C GLU A 81 49.43 47.01 -32.14
N LEU A 82 48.73 46.26 -33.00
CA LEU A 82 48.78 46.44 -34.46
C LEU A 82 48.13 47.74 -34.95
N TRP A 83 47.23 48.32 -34.17
CA TRP A 83 46.44 49.49 -34.57
C TRP A 83 47.25 50.80 -34.67
N ASP A 84 48.39 50.90 -33.96
CA ASP A 84 49.27 52.08 -33.90
C ASP A 84 48.50 53.41 -33.81
N SER A 85 47.58 53.52 -32.85
CA SER A 85 46.74 54.71 -32.62
C SER A 85 45.97 55.22 -33.85
N GLY A 86 45.62 54.34 -34.79
CA GLY A 86 44.87 54.66 -36.01
C GLY A 86 45.74 54.98 -37.23
N ARG A 87 47.06 54.83 -37.14
CA ARG A 87 48.01 54.96 -38.27
C ARG A 87 48.28 53.63 -38.98
N ALA A 88 47.49 52.60 -38.71
CA ALA A 88 47.60 51.30 -39.37
C ALA A 88 47.46 51.42 -40.91
N ASP A 89 48.56 51.15 -41.62
CA ASP A 89 48.58 51.08 -43.07
C ASP A 89 47.80 49.85 -43.60
N ALA A 90 47.73 49.67 -44.92
CA ALA A 90 47.00 48.54 -45.51
C ALA A 90 47.55 47.18 -45.05
N VAL A 91 48.86 47.06 -44.82
CA VAL A 91 49.52 45.82 -44.40
C VAL A 91 49.19 45.51 -42.94
N ALA A 92 49.21 46.51 -42.06
CA ALA A 92 48.80 46.38 -40.67
C ALA A 92 47.33 45.96 -40.55
N ARG A 93 46.43 46.58 -41.34
CA ARG A 93 45.00 46.21 -41.36
C ARG A 93 44.76 44.80 -41.90
N GLU A 94 45.55 44.36 -42.89
CA GLU A 94 45.52 42.96 -43.34
C GLU A 94 45.99 42.00 -42.25
N ARG A 95 47.05 42.34 -41.50
CA ARG A 95 47.50 41.53 -40.34
C ARG A 95 46.45 41.45 -39.25
N MET A 96 45.75 42.55 -38.96
CA MET A 96 44.61 42.56 -38.02
C MET A 96 43.48 41.64 -38.49
N SER A 97 43.19 41.57 -39.79
CA SER A 97 42.22 40.61 -40.33
C SER A 97 42.59 39.15 -40.02
N ARG A 98 43.89 38.84 -39.98
CA ARG A 98 44.39 37.50 -39.59
C ARG A 98 44.25 37.24 -38.10
N VAL A 99 44.37 38.24 -37.23
CA VAL A 99 44.11 38.07 -35.80
C VAL A 99 42.62 37.85 -35.52
N ILE A 100 41.73 38.53 -36.27
CA ILE A 100 40.28 38.39 -36.11
C ILE A 100 39.79 37.01 -36.63
N TRP A 101 40.20 36.63 -37.84
CA TRP A 101 39.66 35.47 -38.55
C TRP A 101 40.56 34.23 -38.52
N GLY A 102 41.83 34.39 -38.13
CA GLY A 102 42.79 33.30 -37.99
C GLY A 102 42.65 32.58 -36.66
N ARG A 103 43.34 31.45 -36.54
CA ARG A 103 43.35 30.63 -35.32
C ARG A 103 44.12 31.36 -34.22
N LEU A 104 43.58 31.37 -33.02
CA LEU A 104 44.30 31.86 -31.85
C LEU A 104 45.44 30.89 -31.54
N ASP A 105 46.67 31.38 -31.45
CA ASP A 105 47.76 30.61 -30.89
C ASP A 105 47.59 30.62 -29.37
N GLY A 106 47.06 29.52 -28.83
CA GLY A 106 46.84 29.39 -27.40
C GLY A 106 48.17 29.41 -26.64
N VAL A 107 48.17 30.05 -25.46
CA VAL A 107 49.30 29.93 -24.52
C VAL A 107 49.36 28.48 -24.06
N GLN A 108 50.39 27.74 -24.49
CA GLN A 108 50.62 26.37 -24.00
C GLN A 108 50.97 26.43 -22.52
N VAL A 109 50.06 25.97 -21.66
CA VAL A 109 50.39 25.66 -20.26
C VAL A 109 51.15 24.33 -20.25
N PRO A 110 52.39 24.27 -19.70
CA PRO A 110 53.16 23.04 -19.68
C PRO A 110 52.41 21.92 -18.94
N GLY A 111 52.14 20.80 -19.62
CA GLY A 111 51.50 19.61 -19.05
C GLY A 111 50.01 19.42 -19.37
N GLY A 112 49.36 20.35 -20.07
CA GLY A 112 48.00 20.19 -20.58
C GLY A 112 47.99 19.75 -22.05
N GLY A 113 47.12 18.80 -22.41
CA GLY A 113 46.85 18.47 -23.83
C GLY A 113 46.40 19.70 -24.63
N THR A 114 46.34 19.58 -25.97
CA THR A 114 45.93 20.65 -26.91
C THR A 114 44.78 21.49 -26.35
N ASP A 115 45.06 22.75 -26.01
CA ASP A 115 44.07 23.69 -25.48
C ASP A 115 42.97 23.90 -26.53
N PRO A 116 41.69 23.68 -26.21
CA PRO A 116 40.58 23.94 -27.13
C PRO A 116 40.58 25.39 -27.65
N SER A 117 41.20 26.33 -26.93
CA SER A 117 41.35 27.72 -27.39
C SER A 117 42.25 27.86 -28.63
N SER A 118 43.19 26.93 -28.83
CA SER A 118 44.19 26.98 -29.91
C SER A 118 43.62 26.59 -31.29
N GLN A 119 42.34 26.19 -31.34
CA GLN A 119 41.71 25.72 -32.57
C GLN A 119 40.68 26.67 -33.16
N VAL A 120 40.46 27.80 -32.50
CA VAL A 120 39.28 28.64 -32.69
C VAL A 120 39.73 30.05 -33.07
N SER A 121 39.00 30.71 -33.95
CA SER A 121 39.24 32.13 -34.28
C SER A 121 38.76 33.06 -33.18
N LEU A 122 39.19 34.33 -33.18
CA LEU A 122 38.72 35.32 -32.22
C LEU A 122 37.18 35.45 -32.24
N VAL A 123 36.59 35.42 -33.44
CA VAL A 123 35.13 35.49 -33.63
C VAL A 123 34.43 34.30 -33.00
N GLU A 124 34.93 33.09 -33.23
CA GLU A 124 34.34 31.89 -32.66
C GLU A 124 34.56 31.81 -31.15
N ALA A 125 35.70 32.28 -30.65
CA ALA A 125 36.01 32.33 -29.22
C ALA A 125 35.05 33.25 -28.45
N THR A 126 34.70 34.43 -29.01
CA THR A 126 33.68 35.32 -28.41
C THR A 126 32.30 34.64 -28.31
N ARG A 127 31.88 33.91 -29.36
CA ARG A 127 30.60 33.17 -29.37
C ARG A 127 30.59 32.00 -28.40
N LEU A 128 31.69 31.25 -28.32
CA LEU A 128 31.84 30.15 -27.37
C LEU A 128 31.84 30.64 -25.92
N CYS A 129 32.51 31.77 -25.64
CA CYS A 129 32.48 32.38 -24.31
C CYS A 129 31.04 32.77 -23.91
N ASP A 130 30.29 33.44 -24.80
CA ASP A 130 28.88 33.78 -24.57
C ASP A 130 28.01 32.54 -24.30
N ALA A 131 28.21 31.46 -25.07
CA ALA A 131 27.47 30.21 -24.89
C ALA A 131 27.77 29.54 -23.54
N LEU A 132 29.06 29.46 -23.15
CA LEU A 132 29.49 28.89 -21.87
C LEU A 132 28.93 29.70 -20.69
N ILE A 133 28.96 31.03 -20.76
CA ILE A 133 28.39 31.93 -19.74
C ILE A 133 26.88 31.73 -19.64
N SER A 134 26.17 31.63 -20.77
CA SER A 134 24.73 31.38 -20.76
C SER A 134 24.37 30.03 -20.14
N GLN A 135 25.13 28.98 -20.46
CA GLN A 135 24.96 27.65 -19.89
C GLN A 135 25.25 27.64 -18.39
N LEU A 136 26.34 28.26 -17.94
CA LEU A 136 26.68 28.41 -16.52
C LEU A 136 25.56 29.12 -15.76
N ARG A 137 25.02 30.20 -16.31
CA ARG A 137 23.90 30.94 -15.72
C ARG A 137 22.66 30.06 -15.56
N VAL A 138 22.30 29.29 -16.58
CA VAL A 138 21.15 28.37 -16.52
C VAL A 138 21.39 27.28 -15.46
N ARG A 139 22.57 26.67 -15.45
CA ARG A 139 22.89 25.61 -14.49
C ARG A 139 22.97 26.12 -13.06
N LEU A 140 23.58 27.27 -12.82
CA LEU A 140 23.64 27.88 -11.48
C LEU A 140 22.28 28.39 -10.99
N SER A 141 21.34 28.65 -11.90
CA SER A 141 19.95 28.97 -11.54
C SER A 141 19.12 27.76 -11.10
N PHE A 142 19.61 26.54 -11.34
CA PHE A 142 18.93 25.29 -10.99
C PHE A 142 19.78 24.47 -10.01
N ASP A 143 19.42 24.52 -8.73
CA ASP A 143 20.07 23.74 -7.66
C ASP A 143 19.39 22.36 -7.51
N PRO A 144 20.05 21.25 -7.90
CA PRO A 144 19.47 19.91 -7.80
C PRO A 144 19.19 19.46 -6.37
N HIS A 145 19.99 19.91 -5.39
CA HIS A 145 19.80 19.54 -3.98
C HIS A 145 18.57 20.21 -3.37
N GLN A 146 18.30 21.45 -3.76
CA GLN A 146 17.05 22.12 -3.38
C GLN A 146 15.84 21.46 -4.04
N ALA A 147 15.95 21.04 -5.30
CA ALA A 147 14.87 20.33 -5.98
C ALA A 147 14.53 18.99 -5.28
N ASP A 148 15.55 18.22 -4.88
CA ASP A 148 15.36 16.97 -4.11
C ASP A 148 14.72 17.24 -2.74
N THR A 149 15.23 18.22 -2.00
CA THR A 149 14.71 18.63 -0.69
C THR A 149 13.21 18.99 -0.78
N VAL A 150 12.84 19.79 -1.79
CA VAL A 150 11.43 20.17 -2.03
C VAL A 150 10.57 18.95 -2.37
N ALA A 151 11.09 18.00 -3.15
CA ALA A 151 10.37 16.77 -3.48
C ALA A 151 10.12 15.91 -2.22
N ARG A 152 11.14 15.73 -1.37
CA ARG A 152 11.05 14.97 -0.12
C ARG A 152 10.05 15.60 0.86
N LEU A 153 10.12 16.92 1.06
CA LEU A 153 9.15 17.66 1.90
C LEU A 153 7.70 17.50 1.41
N ARG A 154 7.47 17.49 0.09
CA ARG A 154 6.13 17.22 -0.48
C ARG A 154 5.66 15.81 -0.20
N THR A 155 6.54 14.81 -0.32
CA THR A 155 6.22 13.41 0.00
C THR A 155 5.81 13.25 1.46
N ILE A 156 6.57 13.84 2.39
CA ILE A 156 6.25 13.83 3.82
C ILE A 156 4.90 14.51 4.08
N ARG A 157 4.65 15.68 3.48
CA ARG A 157 3.36 16.39 3.61
C ARG A 157 2.20 15.50 3.18
N ALA A 158 2.33 14.86 2.02
CA ALA A 158 1.30 13.97 1.50
C ALA A 158 1.06 12.78 2.44
N GLY A 159 2.11 12.20 3.03
CA GLY A 159 2.00 11.14 4.03
C GLY A 159 1.24 11.58 5.27
N LEU A 160 1.63 12.71 5.88
CA LEU A 160 0.98 13.23 7.09
C LEU A 160 -0.49 13.62 6.85
N VAL A 161 -0.82 14.18 5.67
CA VAL A 161 -2.23 14.47 5.30
C VAL A 161 -3.03 13.18 5.22
N ARG A 162 -2.52 12.13 4.55
CA ARG A 162 -3.21 10.83 4.48
C ARG A 162 -3.41 10.22 5.87
N SER A 163 -2.39 10.29 6.73
CA SER A 163 -2.50 9.81 8.12
C SER A 163 -3.54 10.61 8.91
N GLY A 164 -3.55 11.94 8.79
CA GLY A 164 -4.54 12.79 9.42
C GLY A 164 -5.96 12.48 8.96
N ASP A 165 -6.17 12.35 7.64
CA ASP A 165 -7.46 11.98 7.07
C ASP A 165 -7.93 10.60 7.54
N LEU A 166 -7.02 9.62 7.62
CA LEU A 166 -7.33 8.29 8.11
C LEU A 166 -7.76 8.32 9.58
N LEU A 167 -7.00 9.02 10.43
CA LEU A 167 -7.32 9.18 11.84
C LEU A 167 -8.64 9.93 12.06
N LEU A 168 -8.95 10.93 11.24
CA LEU A 168 -10.23 11.65 11.29
C LEU A 168 -11.42 10.76 10.91
N ARG A 169 -11.28 9.90 9.89
CA ARG A 169 -12.33 8.97 9.47
C ARG A 169 -12.58 7.90 10.53
N GLU A 170 -11.52 7.37 11.14
CA GLU A 170 -11.62 6.26 12.09
C GLU A 170 -11.86 6.71 13.54
N GLY A 171 -11.53 7.95 13.90
CA GLY A 171 -11.77 8.54 15.23
C GLY A 171 -10.85 8.03 16.35
N GLU A 172 -9.88 7.17 16.04
CA GLU A 172 -8.92 6.59 16.97
C GLU A 172 -7.47 6.77 16.50
N GLY A 173 -6.56 7.01 17.46
CA GLY A 173 -5.12 7.12 17.24
C GLY A 173 -4.56 8.50 17.61
N ASP A 174 -3.26 8.68 17.40
CA ASP A 174 -2.52 9.86 17.85
C ASP A 174 -2.63 11.04 16.88
N SER A 175 -3.82 11.64 16.82
CA SER A 175 -4.09 12.83 16.00
C SER A 175 -3.23 14.03 16.44
N ALA A 176 -2.92 14.14 17.73
CA ALA A 176 -2.08 15.20 18.27
C ALA A 176 -0.62 15.06 17.79
N GLY A 177 -0.06 13.85 17.80
CA GLY A 177 1.27 13.57 17.28
C GLY A 177 1.39 13.85 15.78
N VAL A 178 0.37 13.50 14.98
CA VAL A 178 0.35 13.87 13.54
C VAL A 178 0.34 15.39 13.36
N ALA A 179 -0.47 16.12 14.15
CA ALA A 179 -0.50 17.59 14.10
C ALA A 179 0.85 18.21 14.50
N GLU A 180 1.55 17.64 15.49
CA GLU A 180 2.89 18.08 15.87
C GLU A 180 3.91 17.86 14.74
N LEU A 181 3.83 16.72 14.05
CA LEU A 181 4.68 16.44 12.89
C LEU A 181 4.41 17.40 11.72
N VAL A 182 3.16 17.80 11.50
CA VAL A 182 2.81 18.84 10.52
C VAL A 182 3.44 20.18 10.90
N ALA A 183 3.32 20.59 12.17
CA ALA A 183 3.95 21.81 12.66
C ALA A 183 5.49 21.78 12.58
N ARG A 184 6.12 20.61 12.76
CA ARG A 184 7.56 20.42 12.52
C ARG A 184 7.90 20.51 11.03
N LEU A 185 7.11 19.90 10.16
CA LEU A 185 7.28 19.97 8.71
C LEU A 185 7.23 21.43 8.22
N ASP A 186 6.29 22.23 8.72
CA ASP A 186 6.16 23.62 8.32
C ASP A 186 7.38 24.46 8.74
N ARG A 187 7.94 24.19 9.93
CA ARG A 187 9.20 24.81 10.38
C ARG A 187 10.37 24.45 9.46
N VAL A 188 10.57 23.15 9.20
CA VAL A 188 11.65 22.67 8.31
C VAL A 188 11.48 23.22 6.88
N THR A 189 10.24 23.30 6.39
CA THR A 189 9.95 23.91 5.08
C THR A 189 10.32 25.38 5.05
N ALA A 190 10.02 26.13 6.11
CA ALA A 190 10.36 27.54 6.21
C ALA A 190 11.88 27.77 6.35
N ASP A 191 12.58 26.90 7.07
CA ASP A 191 14.05 26.91 7.18
C ASP A 191 14.72 26.60 5.84
N ALA A 192 14.24 25.58 5.12
CA ALA A 192 14.73 25.24 3.79
C ALA A 192 14.53 26.40 2.80
N ALA A 193 13.38 27.08 2.84
CA ALA A 193 13.12 28.26 2.01
C ALA A 193 14.04 29.45 2.31
N ARG A 194 14.61 29.52 3.53
CA ARG A 194 15.63 30.51 3.93
C ARG A 194 17.05 30.07 3.56
N GLY A 195 17.23 28.87 3.00
CA GLY A 195 18.55 28.32 2.65
C GLY A 195 19.32 27.73 3.83
N ALA A 196 18.64 27.37 4.93
CA ALA A 196 19.28 26.65 6.03
C ALA A 196 19.57 25.18 5.65
N ASP A 197 20.61 24.59 6.23
CA ASP A 197 20.84 23.14 6.13
C ASP A 197 19.80 22.40 6.96
N VAL A 198 18.89 21.70 6.27
CA VAL A 198 17.79 20.93 6.86
C VAL A 198 18.01 19.43 6.77
N SER A 199 19.19 18.96 6.36
CA SER A 199 19.44 17.54 6.06
C SER A 199 19.14 16.62 7.25
N GLY A 200 19.58 17.01 8.46
CA GLY A 200 19.30 16.27 9.69
C GLY A 200 17.82 16.30 10.09
N PRO A 201 17.22 17.49 10.32
CA PRO A 201 15.80 17.61 10.65
C PRO A 201 14.86 16.94 9.64
N LEU A 202 15.19 16.97 8.36
CA LEU A 202 14.45 16.30 7.30
C LEU A 202 14.48 14.78 7.46
N ALA A 203 15.66 14.19 7.68
CA ALA A 203 15.80 12.75 7.87
C ALA A 203 15.06 12.25 9.12
N GLU A 204 15.09 13.00 10.21
CA GLU A 204 14.31 12.69 11.42
C GLU A 204 12.80 12.73 11.15
N LEU A 205 12.36 13.72 10.38
CA LEU A 205 10.95 13.90 10.03
C LEU A 205 10.45 12.79 9.11
N GLU A 206 11.26 12.30 8.17
CA GLU A 206 10.93 11.15 7.32
C GLU A 206 10.70 9.89 8.15
N LEU A 207 11.61 9.61 9.08
CA LEU A 207 11.51 8.46 9.97
C LEU A 207 10.29 8.54 10.90
N ALA A 208 9.95 9.74 11.36
CA ALA A 208 8.78 9.97 12.20
C ALA A 208 7.46 9.88 11.40
N SER A 209 7.43 10.46 10.19
CA SER A 209 6.28 10.38 9.27
C SER A 209 5.98 8.94 8.86
N ALA A 210 7.01 8.15 8.53
CA ALA A 210 6.85 6.75 8.17
C ALA A 210 6.28 5.91 9.34
N ARG A 211 6.69 6.21 10.57
CA ARG A 211 6.14 5.58 11.78
C ARG A 211 4.67 5.97 11.98
N ALA A 212 4.35 7.26 11.91
CA ALA A 212 2.98 7.75 12.03
C ALA A 212 2.05 7.14 10.97
N GLU A 213 2.51 7.02 9.72
CA GLU A 213 1.75 6.39 8.63
C GLU A 213 1.44 4.92 8.95
N ARG A 214 2.47 4.14 9.29
CA ARG A 214 2.30 2.73 9.67
C ARG A 214 1.34 2.57 10.85
N ASP A 215 1.50 3.37 11.89
CA ASP A 215 0.72 3.25 13.11
C ASP A 215 -0.76 3.64 12.85
N SER A 216 -1.01 4.64 11.99
CA SER A 216 -2.37 5.00 11.52
C SER A 216 -3.05 3.87 10.74
N ILE A 217 -2.30 3.16 9.88
CA ILE A 217 -2.81 2.00 9.14
C ILE A 217 -3.17 0.85 10.08
N VAL A 218 -2.31 0.57 11.08
CA VAL A 218 -2.55 -0.48 12.08
C VAL A 218 -3.77 -0.15 12.93
N ALA A 219 -3.95 1.11 13.35
CA ALA A 219 -5.11 1.55 14.11
C ALA A 219 -6.41 1.34 13.30
N ALA A 220 -6.43 1.76 12.03
CA ALA A 220 -7.56 1.55 11.13
C ALA A 220 -7.89 0.06 10.93
N ALA A 221 -6.87 -0.79 10.72
CA ALA A 221 -7.06 -2.23 10.57
C ALA A 221 -7.66 -2.88 11.83
N ARG A 222 -7.17 -2.51 13.02
CA ARG A 222 -7.70 -2.99 14.31
C ARG A 222 -9.14 -2.55 14.56
N ARG A 223 -9.52 -1.34 14.13
CA ARG A 223 -10.92 -0.89 14.20
C ARG A 223 -11.82 -1.70 13.28
N HIS A 224 -11.40 -1.90 12.03
CA HIS A 224 -12.17 -2.70 11.09
C HIS A 224 -12.34 -4.16 11.55
N GLU A 225 -11.35 -4.74 12.22
CA GLU A 225 -11.46 -6.06 12.85
C GLU A 225 -12.47 -6.07 14.00
N ARG A 226 -12.41 -5.08 14.91
CA ARG A 226 -13.40 -4.94 16.01
C ARG A 226 -14.82 -4.74 15.50
N ASP A 227 -15.03 -3.89 14.51
CA ASP A 227 -16.35 -3.64 13.90
C ASP A 227 -16.93 -4.94 13.30
N ARG A 228 -16.07 -5.74 12.65
CA ARG A 228 -16.44 -7.07 12.11
C ARG A 228 -16.79 -8.05 13.23
N ASP A 229 -15.99 -8.11 14.29
CA ASP A 229 -16.24 -8.99 15.43
C ASP A 229 -17.51 -8.60 16.20
N ALA A 230 -17.78 -7.29 16.34
CA ALA A 230 -19.00 -6.78 16.95
C ALA A 230 -20.23 -7.17 16.13
N SER A 231 -20.20 -6.92 14.82
CA SER A 231 -21.27 -7.33 13.88
C SER A 231 -21.50 -8.84 13.91
N ARG A 232 -20.42 -9.63 14.02
CA ARG A 232 -20.49 -11.09 14.16
C ARG A 232 -21.13 -11.49 15.49
N ALA A 233 -20.78 -10.83 16.59
CA ALA A 233 -21.36 -11.09 17.91
C ALA A 233 -22.86 -10.80 17.93
N GLU A 234 -23.29 -9.67 17.36
CA GLU A 234 -24.71 -9.30 17.22
C GLU A 234 -25.47 -10.35 16.39
N SER A 235 -24.93 -10.73 15.23
CA SER A 235 -25.53 -11.75 14.37
C SER A 235 -25.60 -13.14 15.03
N LEU A 236 -24.64 -13.47 15.89
CA LEU A 236 -24.66 -14.71 16.68
C LEU A 236 -25.71 -14.63 17.79
N LEU A 237 -25.79 -13.50 18.49
CA LEU A 237 -26.74 -13.25 19.57
C LEU A 237 -28.18 -13.39 19.06
N GLU A 238 -28.50 -12.74 17.94
CA GLU A 238 -29.83 -12.81 17.32
C GLU A 238 -30.21 -14.24 16.95
N ARG A 239 -29.30 -14.97 16.28
CA ARG A 239 -29.54 -16.37 15.89
C ARG A 239 -29.73 -17.29 17.10
N LEU A 240 -28.91 -17.14 18.13
CA LEU A 240 -29.04 -17.95 19.35
C LEU A 240 -30.31 -17.60 20.12
N SER A 241 -30.71 -16.32 20.15
CA SER A 241 -31.97 -15.89 20.77
C SER A 241 -33.16 -16.57 20.09
N ALA A 242 -33.24 -16.52 18.76
CA ALA A 242 -34.33 -17.17 18.01
C ALA A 242 -34.33 -18.70 18.21
N ARG A 243 -33.16 -19.32 18.32
CA ARG A 243 -33.03 -20.77 18.58
C ARG A 243 -33.49 -21.14 20.00
N SER A 244 -33.32 -20.26 20.98
CA SER A 244 -33.73 -20.53 22.38
C SER A 244 -35.23 -20.82 22.48
N ASP A 245 -36.07 -20.04 21.79
CA ASP A 245 -37.53 -20.23 21.78
C ASP A 245 -37.92 -21.58 21.17
N VAL A 246 -37.30 -21.96 20.05
CA VAL A 246 -37.52 -23.26 19.39
C VAL A 246 -37.13 -24.42 20.31
N LEU A 247 -36.03 -24.30 21.06
CA LEU A 247 -35.60 -25.31 22.02
C LEU A 247 -36.52 -25.39 23.23
N ALA A 248 -37.08 -24.27 23.68
CA ALA A 248 -38.08 -24.25 24.75
C ALA A 248 -39.34 -25.04 24.34
N ASP A 249 -39.81 -24.85 23.10
CA ASP A 249 -40.93 -25.60 22.54
C ASP A 249 -40.62 -27.09 22.38
N LEU A 250 -39.43 -27.45 21.89
CA LEU A 250 -38.97 -28.83 21.79
C LEU A 250 -38.94 -29.51 23.17
N ALA A 251 -38.38 -28.83 24.17
CA ALA A 251 -38.30 -29.34 25.54
C ALA A 251 -39.70 -29.52 26.15
N ALA A 252 -40.60 -28.55 25.93
CA ALA A 252 -42.00 -28.65 26.37
C ALA A 252 -42.72 -29.81 25.69
N ARG A 253 -42.50 -30.02 24.39
CA ARG A 253 -43.05 -31.16 23.65
C ARG A 253 -42.54 -32.48 24.20
N CYS A 254 -41.23 -32.62 24.40
CA CYS A 254 -40.63 -33.84 24.94
C CYS A 254 -41.20 -34.17 26.34
N ARG A 255 -41.33 -33.17 27.23
CA ARG A 255 -41.94 -33.35 28.56
C ARG A 255 -43.40 -33.79 28.53
N ARG A 256 -44.17 -33.40 27.50
CA ARG A 256 -45.56 -33.88 27.33
C ARG A 256 -45.62 -35.31 26.77
N GLU A 257 -44.71 -35.64 25.87
CA GLU A 257 -44.76 -36.88 25.10
C GLU A 257 -44.00 -38.06 25.73
N VAL A 258 -43.04 -37.79 26.61
CA VAL A 258 -42.12 -38.79 27.16
C VAL A 258 -42.20 -38.77 28.69
N LEU A 259 -42.43 -39.93 29.30
CA LEU A 259 -42.65 -40.07 30.74
C LEU A 259 -41.41 -39.66 31.55
N ARG A 260 -40.23 -40.08 31.08
CA ARG A 260 -38.92 -39.75 31.67
C ARG A 260 -38.13 -38.81 30.77
N ALA A 261 -38.71 -37.65 30.49
CA ALA A 261 -38.04 -36.64 29.68
C ALA A 261 -36.75 -36.14 30.37
N PRO A 262 -35.73 -35.71 29.61
CA PRO A 262 -34.54 -35.07 30.16
C PRO A 262 -34.90 -33.84 31.02
N ASN A 263 -34.05 -33.53 32.01
CA ASN A 263 -34.23 -32.38 32.91
C ASN A 263 -33.15 -31.29 32.68
N LEU A 264 -32.77 -31.07 31.42
CA LEU A 264 -31.81 -30.03 31.07
C LEU A 264 -32.50 -28.68 30.92
N ALA A 265 -31.91 -27.63 31.47
CA ALA A 265 -32.37 -26.26 31.26
C ALA A 265 -32.03 -25.77 29.84
N VAL A 266 -32.94 -25.02 29.23
CA VAL A 266 -32.67 -24.33 27.95
C VAL A 266 -31.85 -23.07 28.25
N PRO A 267 -30.69 -22.87 27.59
CA PRO A 267 -29.87 -21.67 27.79
C PRO A 267 -30.61 -20.39 27.42
N ASP A 268 -30.60 -19.43 28.34
CA ASP A 268 -31.18 -18.10 28.18
C ASP A 268 -30.09 -17.11 27.72
N VAL A 269 -30.15 -16.74 26.45
CA VAL A 269 -29.13 -15.91 25.79
C VAL A 269 -29.24 -14.44 26.23
N SER A 270 -30.43 -13.99 26.67
CA SER A 270 -30.67 -12.61 27.11
C SER A 270 -29.82 -12.24 28.33
N ARG A 271 -29.42 -13.23 29.14
CA ARG A 271 -28.55 -13.05 30.32
C ARG A 271 -27.11 -12.69 29.99
N LEU A 272 -26.67 -12.84 28.74
CA LEU A 272 -25.32 -12.44 28.33
C LEU A 272 -25.16 -10.91 28.28
N GLY A 273 -26.26 -10.17 28.16
CA GLY A 273 -26.27 -8.71 28.02
C GLY A 273 -25.82 -8.24 26.63
N ASP A 274 -25.65 -6.93 26.49
CA ASP A 274 -25.29 -6.28 25.23
C ASP A 274 -23.86 -6.60 24.78
N VAL A 275 -23.60 -6.42 23.48
CA VAL A 275 -22.28 -6.66 22.88
C VAL A 275 -21.27 -5.60 23.37
N PRO A 276 -20.15 -6.01 23.98
CA PRO A 276 -19.14 -5.07 24.46
C PRO A 276 -18.41 -4.36 23.31
N GLN A 277 -18.00 -3.10 23.55
CA GLN A 277 -17.23 -2.28 22.61
C GLN A 277 -15.70 -2.43 22.78
N ASP A 278 -15.26 -2.93 23.93
CA ASP A 278 -13.85 -3.19 24.20
C ASP A 278 -13.39 -4.49 23.53
N ALA A 279 -12.18 -4.49 22.95
CA ALA A 279 -11.66 -5.62 22.16
C ALA A 279 -11.51 -6.90 23.00
N GLN A 280 -10.96 -6.78 24.21
CA GLN A 280 -10.75 -7.95 25.08
C GLN A 280 -12.08 -8.49 25.58
N ALA A 281 -12.99 -7.60 25.97
CA ALA A 281 -14.33 -7.97 26.39
C ALA A 281 -15.13 -8.64 25.25
N LEU A 282 -14.99 -8.15 24.02
CA LEU A 282 -15.64 -8.68 22.82
C LEU A 282 -15.16 -10.10 22.49
N ALA A 283 -13.84 -10.34 22.53
CA ALA A 283 -13.29 -11.68 22.32
C ALA A 283 -13.79 -12.69 23.38
N ALA A 284 -13.84 -12.28 24.65
CA ALA A 284 -14.41 -13.09 25.72
C ALA A 284 -15.93 -13.31 25.55
N TYR A 285 -16.65 -12.31 25.04
CA TYR A 285 -18.07 -12.41 24.73
C TYR A 285 -18.35 -13.42 23.61
N LEU A 286 -17.59 -13.38 22.52
CA LEU A 286 -17.68 -14.36 21.43
C LEU A 286 -17.43 -15.80 21.93
N THR A 287 -16.43 -15.98 22.78
CA THR A 287 -16.16 -17.30 23.40
C THR A 287 -17.34 -17.79 24.23
N ARG A 288 -17.99 -16.89 25.00
CA ARG A 288 -19.22 -17.22 25.75
C ARG A 288 -20.38 -17.61 24.82
N LEU A 289 -20.57 -16.90 23.71
CA LEU A 289 -21.59 -17.24 22.71
C LEU A 289 -21.34 -18.63 22.11
N GLU A 290 -20.09 -18.98 21.82
CA GLU A 290 -19.75 -20.32 21.33
C GLU A 290 -20.04 -21.42 22.36
N LEU A 291 -19.79 -21.17 23.65
CA LEU A 291 -20.14 -22.10 24.72
C LEU A 291 -21.66 -22.28 24.84
N VAL A 292 -22.42 -21.18 24.71
CA VAL A 292 -23.90 -21.25 24.70
C VAL A 292 -24.40 -22.02 23.49
N ALA A 293 -23.83 -21.83 22.31
CA ALA A 293 -24.19 -22.58 21.11
C ALA A 293 -24.00 -24.10 21.31
N ARG A 294 -22.85 -24.51 21.86
CA ARG A 294 -22.57 -25.93 22.17
C ARG A 294 -23.54 -26.49 23.22
N ALA A 295 -23.88 -25.69 24.23
CA ALA A 295 -24.86 -26.08 25.24
C ALA A 295 -26.26 -26.26 24.62
N MET A 296 -26.65 -25.40 23.67
CA MET A 296 -27.89 -25.54 22.92
C MET A 296 -27.93 -26.81 22.06
N ASP A 297 -26.82 -27.15 21.40
CA ASP A 297 -26.72 -28.42 20.65
C ASP A 297 -26.95 -29.63 21.56
N ALA A 298 -26.31 -29.66 22.73
CA ALA A 298 -26.47 -30.74 23.71
C ALA A 298 -27.93 -30.85 24.23
N VAL A 299 -28.59 -29.71 24.43
CA VAL A 299 -30.00 -29.66 24.85
C VAL A 299 -30.92 -30.16 23.74
N GLU A 300 -30.68 -29.76 22.49
CA GLU A 300 -31.44 -30.24 21.33
C GLU A 300 -31.33 -31.75 21.17
N ASP A 301 -30.12 -32.30 21.24
CA ASP A 301 -29.88 -33.73 21.11
C ASP A 301 -30.55 -34.52 22.24
N ALA A 302 -30.43 -34.04 23.48
CA ALA A 302 -31.04 -34.68 24.64
C ALA A 302 -32.57 -34.75 24.52
N TYR A 303 -33.23 -33.66 24.10
CA TYR A 303 -34.70 -33.63 24.00
C TYR A 303 -35.24 -34.26 22.71
N SER A 304 -34.49 -34.21 21.61
CA SER A 304 -34.91 -34.81 20.33
C SER A 304 -34.74 -36.33 20.31
N THR A 305 -33.74 -36.88 20.99
CA THR A 305 -33.45 -38.33 20.98
C THR A 305 -34.64 -39.17 21.45
N PRO A 306 -35.25 -38.94 22.64
CA PRO A 306 -36.40 -39.74 23.07
C PRO A 306 -37.61 -39.65 22.14
N LEU A 307 -37.86 -38.47 21.54
CA LEU A 307 -38.94 -38.27 20.57
C LEU A 307 -38.69 -39.08 19.29
N ARG A 308 -37.46 -39.07 18.77
CA ARG A 308 -37.05 -39.88 17.61
C ARG A 308 -37.13 -41.37 17.94
N THR A 309 -36.70 -41.79 19.12
CA THR A 309 -36.80 -43.18 19.57
C THR A 309 -38.26 -43.62 19.60
N ARG A 310 -39.16 -42.84 20.19
CA ARG A 310 -40.61 -43.13 20.18
C ARG A 310 -41.17 -43.27 18.76
N ALA A 311 -40.81 -42.36 17.85
CA ALA A 311 -41.23 -42.44 16.46
C ALA A 311 -40.69 -43.70 15.75
N SER A 312 -39.44 -44.06 16.02
CA SER A 312 -38.82 -45.29 15.50
C SER A 312 -39.51 -46.55 16.03
N LEU A 313 -39.85 -46.60 17.32
CA LEU A 313 -40.59 -47.72 17.92
C LEU A 313 -41.97 -47.91 17.29
N ARG A 314 -42.70 -46.83 16.98
CA ARG A 314 -43.97 -46.91 16.23
C ARG A 314 -43.77 -47.57 14.85
N PHE A 315 -42.74 -47.13 14.13
CA PHE A 315 -42.42 -47.67 12.82
C PHE A 315 -42.02 -49.16 12.90
N ARG A 316 -41.14 -49.51 13.84
CA ARG A 316 -40.71 -50.89 14.11
C ARG A 316 -41.87 -51.80 14.45
N LEU A 317 -42.77 -51.37 15.36
CA LEU A 317 -43.97 -52.10 15.73
C LEU A 317 -44.88 -52.35 14.51
N SER A 318 -45.08 -51.32 13.67
CA SER A 318 -45.88 -51.47 12.45
C SER A 318 -45.27 -52.48 11.46
N SER A 319 -43.95 -52.46 11.30
CA SER A 319 -43.21 -53.38 10.43
C SER A 319 -43.24 -54.81 10.96
N ALA A 320 -43.05 -54.99 12.26
CA ALA A 320 -43.16 -56.28 12.94
C ALA A 320 -44.58 -56.85 12.82
N SER A 321 -45.60 -56.00 12.82
CA SER A 321 -46.99 -56.40 12.63
C SER A 321 -47.25 -56.94 11.22
N THR A 322 -46.72 -56.29 10.20
CA THR A 322 -46.77 -56.81 8.82
C THR A 322 -46.03 -58.15 8.71
N ARG A 323 -44.82 -58.25 9.26
CA ARG A 323 -44.05 -59.50 9.27
C ARG A 323 -44.77 -60.65 9.97
N ALA A 324 -45.44 -60.38 11.09
CA ALA A 324 -46.24 -61.39 11.78
C ALA A 324 -47.38 -61.93 10.91
N ARG A 325 -48.01 -61.08 10.08
CA ARG A 325 -49.04 -61.52 9.11
C ARG A 325 -48.44 -62.37 7.99
N GLU A 326 -47.31 -61.94 7.41
CA GLU A 326 -46.61 -62.68 6.35
C GLU A 326 -46.16 -64.07 6.82
N ASN A 327 -45.72 -64.19 8.08
CA ASN A 327 -45.32 -65.46 8.68
C ASN A 327 -46.50 -66.31 9.20
N GLY A 328 -47.74 -65.83 9.05
CA GLY A 328 -48.95 -66.51 9.56
C GLY A 328 -48.95 -66.70 11.08
N ARG A 329 -48.41 -65.71 11.81
CA ARG A 329 -48.25 -65.66 13.26
C ARG A 329 -49.28 -64.76 13.94
N ASP A 330 -49.95 -63.90 13.20
CA ASP A 330 -50.91 -62.89 13.67
C ASP A 330 -52.15 -63.46 14.38
N ALA A 331 -52.57 -64.68 14.04
CA ALA A 331 -53.66 -65.37 14.72
C ALA A 331 -53.29 -65.92 16.12
N SER A 332 -51.99 -66.04 16.44
CA SER A 332 -51.52 -66.60 17.72
C SER A 332 -51.94 -65.72 18.91
N PRO A 333 -52.54 -66.30 19.98
CA PRO A 333 -52.90 -65.54 21.19
C PRO A 333 -51.73 -64.76 21.78
N THR A 334 -50.54 -65.36 21.84
CA THR A 334 -49.32 -64.72 22.36
C THR A 334 -48.86 -63.54 21.51
N VAL A 335 -48.97 -63.65 20.18
CA VAL A 335 -48.58 -62.57 19.25
C VAL A 335 -49.58 -61.42 19.32
N ARG A 336 -50.88 -61.72 19.45
CA ARG A 336 -51.92 -60.69 19.63
C ARG A 336 -51.77 -59.95 20.96
N ALA A 337 -51.51 -60.67 22.04
CA ALA A 337 -51.24 -60.07 23.35
C ALA A 337 -49.99 -59.18 23.30
N GLY A 338 -48.87 -59.68 22.75
CA GLY A 338 -47.65 -58.90 22.61
C GLY A 338 -47.82 -57.64 21.75
N LEU A 339 -48.62 -57.70 20.67
CA LEU A 339 -48.96 -56.52 19.87
C LEU A 339 -49.80 -55.51 20.65
N ALA A 340 -50.80 -55.98 21.41
CA ALA A 340 -51.68 -55.11 22.18
C ALA A 340 -50.89 -54.34 23.26
N GLU A 341 -50.08 -55.06 24.05
CA GLU A 341 -49.22 -54.48 25.10
C GLU A 341 -48.21 -53.48 24.51
N ALA A 342 -47.48 -53.87 23.46
CA ALA A 342 -46.50 -52.97 22.84
C ALA A 342 -47.16 -51.73 22.22
N ARG A 343 -48.34 -51.88 21.61
CA ARG A 343 -49.09 -50.77 21.03
C ARG A 343 -49.62 -49.82 22.08
N GLU A 344 -50.15 -50.34 23.18
CA GLU A 344 -50.66 -49.54 24.29
C GLU A 344 -49.57 -48.62 24.84
N VAL A 345 -48.40 -49.18 25.17
CA VAL A 345 -47.30 -48.40 25.75
C VAL A 345 -46.72 -47.37 24.77
N VAL A 346 -46.58 -47.72 23.48
CA VAL A 346 -46.04 -46.82 22.45
C VAL A 346 -46.98 -45.63 22.14
N GLU A 347 -48.29 -45.87 22.13
CA GLU A 347 -49.30 -44.84 21.85
C GLU A 347 -49.66 -44.00 23.07
N LEU A 348 -49.43 -44.50 24.28
CA LEU A 348 -49.65 -43.76 25.53
C LEU A 348 -48.88 -42.42 25.53
N THR A 349 -49.52 -41.37 26.03
CA THR A 349 -48.92 -40.04 26.17
C THR A 349 -49.14 -39.55 27.61
N PRO A 350 -48.08 -39.39 28.42
CA PRO A 350 -46.66 -39.57 28.09
C PRO A 350 -46.22 -41.05 27.96
N CYS A 351 -45.27 -41.33 27.05
CA CYS A 351 -44.75 -42.67 26.75
C CYS A 351 -43.52 -43.02 27.61
N ASP A 352 -43.49 -44.21 28.22
CA ASP A 352 -42.26 -44.78 28.79
C ASP A 352 -41.45 -45.45 27.67
N VAL A 353 -40.50 -44.71 27.10
CA VAL A 353 -39.73 -45.12 25.90
C VAL A 353 -38.89 -46.37 26.15
N GLU A 354 -38.39 -46.58 27.36
CA GLU A 354 -37.60 -47.76 27.72
C GLU A 354 -38.50 -49.01 27.75
N LEU A 355 -39.63 -48.94 28.44
CA LEU A 355 -40.61 -50.04 28.46
C LEU A 355 -41.16 -50.32 27.06
N ALA A 356 -41.44 -49.26 26.28
CA ALA A 356 -41.87 -49.39 24.90
C ALA A 356 -40.83 -50.13 24.04
N ALA A 357 -39.54 -49.85 24.23
CA ALA A 357 -38.46 -50.53 23.50
C ALA A 357 -38.42 -52.03 23.82
N ASP A 358 -38.47 -52.39 25.10
CA ASP A 358 -38.47 -53.79 25.54
C ASP A 358 -39.66 -54.58 24.96
N LEU A 359 -40.86 -53.99 25.00
CA LEU A 359 -42.07 -54.63 24.47
C LEU A 359 -42.06 -54.78 22.95
N VAL A 360 -41.52 -53.79 22.22
CA VAL A 360 -41.33 -53.87 20.77
C VAL A 360 -40.30 -54.95 20.43
N ASP A 361 -39.20 -55.06 21.16
CA ASP A 361 -38.17 -56.11 20.98
C ASP A 361 -38.73 -57.52 21.25
N ILE A 362 -39.59 -57.66 22.27
CA ILE A 362 -40.32 -58.91 22.52
C ILE A 362 -41.25 -59.22 21.35
N TYR A 363 -42.04 -58.25 20.88
CA TYR A 363 -42.96 -58.45 19.78
C TYR A 363 -42.26 -58.79 18.45
N GLU A 364 -41.15 -58.12 18.15
CA GLU A 364 -40.33 -58.41 16.98
C GLU A 364 -39.85 -59.87 16.99
N ARG A 365 -39.43 -60.40 18.15
CA ARG A 365 -39.10 -61.82 18.29
C ARG A 365 -40.31 -62.73 18.09
N LEU A 366 -41.47 -62.37 18.63
CA LEU A 366 -42.72 -63.13 18.45
C LEU A 366 -43.18 -63.17 16.98
N SER A 367 -42.89 -62.11 16.21
CA SER A 367 -43.24 -61.96 14.79
C SER A 367 -42.42 -62.82 13.83
N GLN A 368 -41.28 -63.35 14.30
CA GLN A 368 -40.40 -64.19 13.47
C GLN A 368 -41.05 -65.52 13.10
N GLU A 369 -40.56 -66.10 12.01
CA GLU A 369 -40.94 -67.46 11.61
C GLU A 369 -40.47 -68.46 12.67
N LEU A 370 -41.30 -69.47 12.94
CA LEU A 370 -40.95 -70.53 13.87
C LEU A 370 -39.95 -71.50 13.23
N PRO A 371 -38.90 -71.95 13.94
CA PRO A 371 -37.84 -72.81 13.37
C PRO A 371 -38.35 -74.13 12.78
N HIS A 372 -39.46 -74.65 13.29
CA HIS A 372 -40.10 -75.89 12.82
C HIS A 372 -41.06 -75.67 11.63
N ARG A 373 -41.31 -74.42 11.25
CA ARG A 373 -41.95 -74.04 9.99
C ARG A 373 -40.95 -73.67 8.91
N SER A 374 -39.69 -73.41 9.27
CA SER A 374 -38.60 -73.23 8.31
C SER A 374 -38.54 -74.46 7.42
N ARG A 375 -39.02 -74.30 6.19
CA ARG A 375 -38.95 -75.31 5.14
C ARG A 375 -37.48 -75.70 5.01
N PRO A 376 -37.10 -76.99 5.04
CA PRO A 376 -35.69 -77.36 4.98
C PRO A 376 -35.10 -76.80 3.68
N ALA A 377 -34.13 -75.90 3.84
CA ALA A 377 -33.31 -75.43 2.74
C ALA A 377 -32.40 -76.59 2.30
N GLY A 378 -32.85 -77.33 1.29
CA GLY A 378 -31.98 -78.07 0.38
C GLY A 378 -32.18 -79.59 0.33
N ARG A 379 -32.40 -80.09 -0.90
CA ARG A 379 -31.52 -81.15 -1.42
C ARG A 379 -31.18 -80.85 -2.88
N ALA A 380 -29.96 -80.35 -3.09
CA ALA A 380 -29.27 -80.44 -4.36
C ALA A 380 -28.49 -81.77 -4.36
N GLU A 381 -28.97 -82.73 -5.13
CA GLU A 381 -28.32 -83.98 -5.56
C GLU A 381 -29.06 -84.34 -6.87
N GLY A 382 -28.51 -84.60 -8.04
CA GLY A 382 -27.15 -84.76 -8.56
C GLY A 382 -27.28 -85.44 -9.93
N ARG A 383 -26.45 -85.02 -10.89
CA ARG A 383 -25.82 -85.80 -11.98
C ARG A 383 -26.61 -86.88 -12.79
N THR A 384 -26.68 -86.58 -14.10
CA THR A 384 -26.41 -87.46 -15.30
C THR A 384 -27.32 -88.66 -15.58
N PRO A 385 -27.49 -89.03 -16.88
CA PRO A 385 -26.48 -89.82 -17.60
C PRO A 385 -25.64 -89.04 -18.61
#